data_AF-A0A2D7VS57-F1
#
_entry.id   AF-A0A2D7VS57-F1
#
_cell.length_a   1.000
_cell.length_b   1.000
_cell.length_c   1.000
_cell.angle_alpha   90.00
_cell.angle_beta   90.00
_cell.angle_gamma   90.00
#
_symmetry.space_group_name_H-M   'P 1'
#
loop_
_entity.id
_entity.type
_entity.pdbx_description
1 polymer ?
#
loop_
_entity_poly.entity_id
_entity_poly.type
_entity_poly.pdbx_seq_one_letter_code
_entity_poly.pdbx_strand_id
1 'polypeptide(L)' 'MFWFSIPTLYAQIPTGVPGPEDNSPIDLTDVADILIYIVLPVIIILLVVMRLKNKKK' A
#
# COMPACT_ATOMS: atom_id res chain seq x y z
N MET A 1 -7.39 -11.55 39.62
CA MET A 1 -7.02 -10.14 39.33
C MET A 1 -6.42 -10.14 37.94
N PHE A 2 -7.19 -9.77 36.92
CA PHE A 2 -6.72 -9.72 35.54
C PHE A 2 -6.30 -8.29 35.22
N TRP A 3 -5.01 -8.09 34.99
CA TRP A 3 -4.44 -6.83 34.55
C TRP A 3 -4.72 -6.70 33.05
N PHE A 4 -5.72 -5.91 32.67
CA PHE A 4 -5.94 -5.55 31.27
C PHE A 4 -5.04 -4.36 30.94
N SER A 5 -3.96 -4.61 30.20
CA SER A 5 -3.15 -3.55 29.61
C SER A 5 -3.94 -2.94 28.45
N ILE A 6 -4.21 -1.64 28.50
CA ILE A 6 -4.79 -0.91 27.35
C ILE A 6 -3.71 -0.82 26.27
N PRO A 7 -3.91 -1.41 25.07
CA PRO A 7 -2.96 -1.23 24.00
C PRO A 7 -3.00 0.25 23.56
N THR A 8 -1.82 0.86 23.51
CA THR A 8 -1.63 2.25 23.07
C THR A 8 -2.12 2.42 21.63
N LEU A 9 -3.03 3.38 21.40
CA LEU A 9 -3.63 3.68 20.08
C LEU A 9 -2.58 3.85 18.95
N TYR A 10 -1.39 4.34 19.28
CA TYR A 10 -0.27 4.51 18.35
C TYR A 10 0.27 3.21 17.73
N ALA A 11 -0.01 2.05 18.34
CA ALA A 11 0.45 0.76 17.82
C ALA A 11 -0.41 0.24 16.65
N GLN A 12 -1.57 0.87 16.36
CA GLN A 12 -2.45 0.46 15.25
C GLN A 12 -2.18 1.20 13.94
N ILE A 13 -1.46 2.33 13.98
CA ILE A 13 -1.19 3.10 12.76
C ILE A 13 0.07 2.52 12.10
N PRO A 14 -0.01 2.04 10.85
CA PRO A 14 1.17 1.54 10.16
C PRO A 14 2.15 2.70 9.94
N THR A 15 3.39 2.53 10.40
CA THR A 15 4.39 3.62 10.44
C THR A 15 5.30 3.69 9.22
N GLY A 16 5.18 2.73 8.29
CA GLY A 16 6.08 2.58 7.15
C GLY A 16 5.39 2.73 5.79
N VAL A 17 4.16 3.23 5.78
CA VAL A 17 3.40 3.49 4.56
C VAL A 17 2.74 4.86 4.63
N PRO A 18 2.56 5.55 3.50
CA PRO A 18 1.88 6.84 3.47
C PRO A 18 0.48 6.75 4.07
N GLY A 19 0.23 7.58 5.09
CA GLY A 19 -1.06 7.73 5.75
C GLY A 19 -1.89 8.87 5.16
N PRO A 20 -3.18 8.99 5.49
CA PRO A 20 -4.03 10.10 5.04
C PRO A 20 -3.56 11.49 5.53
N GLU A 21 -2.78 11.54 6.60
CA GLU A 21 -2.11 12.75 7.08
C GLU A 21 -0.87 13.12 6.27
N ASP A 22 -0.33 12.20 5.49
CA ASP A 22 0.89 12.40 4.72
C ASP A 22 0.59 13.14 3.41
N ASN A 23 1.16 14.34 3.31
CA ASN A 23 1.04 15.21 2.14
C ASN A 23 2.42 15.55 1.57
N SER A 24 3.44 14.80 1.97
CA SER A 24 4.78 14.96 1.41
C SER A 24 4.80 14.52 -0.07
N PRO A 25 5.68 15.12 -0.90
CA PRO A 25 5.88 14.62 -2.26
C PRO A 25 6.38 13.17 -2.24
N ILE A 26 6.01 12.40 -3.27
CA ILE A 26 6.51 11.03 -3.45
C ILE A 26 8.05 11.00 -3.47
N ASP A 27 8.64 10.12 -2.68
CA ASP A 27 10.09 9.87 -2.65
C ASP A 27 10.44 8.66 -3.54
N LEU A 28 11.11 8.94 -4.66
CA LEU A 28 11.57 7.92 -5.60
C LEU A 28 12.81 7.14 -5.11
N THR A 29 13.33 7.46 -3.93
CA THR A 29 14.39 6.71 -3.24
C THR A 29 13.80 5.68 -2.28
N ASP A 30 12.56 5.87 -1.85
CA ASP A 30 11.87 4.96 -0.94
C ASP A 30 11.22 3.80 -1.69
N VAL A 31 11.39 2.59 -1.15
CA VAL A 31 10.91 1.36 -1.79
C VAL A 31 9.39 1.24 -1.69
N ALA A 32 8.79 1.67 -0.57
CA ALA A 32 7.34 1.60 -0.40
C ALA A 32 6.63 2.55 -1.36
N ASP A 33 7.13 3.78 -1.52
CA ASP A 33 6.59 4.77 -2.44
C ASP A 33 6.62 4.28 -3.90
N ILE A 34 7.75 3.73 -4.35
CA ILE A 34 7.85 3.13 -5.69
C ILE A 34 6.85 1.98 -5.85
N LEU A 35 6.75 1.09 -4.87
CA LEU A 35 5.87 -0.09 -4.97
C LEU A 35 4.39 0.31 -5.03
N ILE A 36 3.95 1.21 -4.16
CA ILE A 36 2.55 1.60 -4.01
C ILE A 36 2.11 2.48 -5.18
N TYR A 37 2.89 3.49 -5.54
CA TYR A 37 2.47 4.49 -6.51
C TYR A 37 2.85 4.18 -7.96
N ILE A 38 3.81 3.28 -8.20
CA ILE A 38 4.26 2.95 -9.56
C ILE A 38 3.99 1.47 -9.89
N VAL A 39 4.57 0.55 -9.12
CA VAL A 39 4.57 -0.88 -9.48
C VAL A 39 3.17 -1.48 -9.39
N LEU A 40 2.43 -1.20 -8.32
CA LEU A 40 1.08 -1.74 -8.11
C LEU A 40 0.09 -1.36 -9.23
N PRO A 41 -0.04 -0.08 -9.64
CA PRO A 41 -0.85 0.31 -10.80
C PRO A 41 -0.45 -0.41 -12.09
N VAL A 42 0.86 -0.55 -12.37
CA VAL A 42 1.37 -1.23 -13.57
C VAL A 42 0.98 -2.70 -13.59
N ILE A 43 1.12 -3.40 -12.44
CA ILE A 43 0.71 -4.80 -12.30
C ILE A 43 -0.80 -4.94 -12.56
N ILE A 44 -1.63 -4.07 -11.99
CA ILE A 44 -3.09 -4.10 -12.19
C ILE A 44 -3.42 -3.97 -13.68
N ILE A 45 -2.82 -3.00 -14.37
CA ILE A 45 -3.02 -2.81 -15.81
C ILE A 45 -2.62 -4.06 -16.58
N LEU A 46 -1.46 -4.63 -16.28
CA LEU A 46 -0.93 -5.81 -16.97
C LEU A 46 -1.85 -7.02 -16.79
N LEU A 47 -2.33 -7.26 -15.56
CA LEU A 47 -3.28 -8.33 -15.26
C LEU A 47 -4.62 -8.13 -15.98
N VAL A 48 -5.14 -6.90 -16.03
CA VAL A 48 -6.38 -6.58 -16.75
C VAL A 48 -6.20 -6.85 -18.26
N VAL A 49 -5.12 -6.38 -18.86
CA VAL A 49 -4.82 -6.59 -20.28
C VAL A 49 -4.68 -8.10 -20.59
N MET A 50 -3.98 -8.85 -19.75
CA MET A 50 -3.88 -10.31 -19.89
C MET A 50 -5.26 -10.99 -19.85
N ARG A 51 -6.11 -10.60 -18.90
CA ARG A 51 -7.48 -11.12 -18.80
C ARG A 51 -8.30 -10.83 -20.05
N LEU A 52 -8.20 -9.62 -20.59
CA LEU A 52 -8.93 -9.22 -21.81
C LEU A 52 -8.45 -9.99 -23.04
N LYS A 53 -7.15 -10.26 -23.16
CA LYS A 53 -6.59 -11.08 -24.25
C LYS A 53 -7.10 -12.52 -24.20
N ASN A 54 -7.18 -13.10 -23.01
CA ASN A 54 -7.61 -14.49 -22.83
C ASN A 54 -9.10 -14.72 -23.12
N LYS A 55 -9.95 -13.68 -23.10
CA LYS A 55 -11.38 -13.78 -23.44
C LYS A 55 -11.67 -13.76 -24.95
N LYS A 56 -10.68 -13.43 -25.78
CA LYS A 56 -10.82 -13.39 -27.25
C LYS A 56 -10.33 -14.68 -27.92
N LYS A 57 -9.89 -15.67 -27.14
CA LYS A 57 -9.49 -17.00 -27.59
C LYS A 57 -10.52 -18.00 -27.12
#